data_AF-A0A2H3ALT7-F1
#
_entry.id   AF-A0A2H3ALT7-F1
#
_cell.length_a   1.000
_cell.length_b   1.000
_cell.length_c   1.000
_cell.angle_alpha   90.00
_cell.angle_beta   90.00
_cell.angle_gamma   90.00
#
_symmetry.space_group_name_H-M   'P 1'
#
loop_
_entity.id
_entity.type
_entity.pdbx_description
1 polymer ?
#
loop_
_entity_poly.entity_id
_entity_poly.type
_entity_poly.pdbx_seq_one_letter_code
_entity_poly.pdbx_strand_id
1 'polypeptide(L)'
;MPQPWSADSLLLEPSINAKKLALTRDNYRCILTGAVDVASVDNGLTTAGERMRCTALGHIFNESPTGNIVGLTDAAQEKLEWATSIAAVVQLFADISVVDIHSAQNTFTITPDFHGLFYRLRISLHPIGHDDSNTYEVHTYPPNRNELYGLADRVTLTDATGGRIPLPSSRYFKVHDACAKIAHFSGAGKVMEHIFQDVKELKVLAEDGGSHLLSFAISLRL
;
A
#
# COMPACT_ATOMS: atom_id res chain seq x y z
N MET A 1 8.75 20.03 -33.24
CA MET A 1 8.73 20.88 -32.03
C MET A 1 7.73 20.28 -31.06
N PRO A 2 8.13 19.79 -29.88
CA PRO A 2 7.18 19.31 -28.89
C PRO A 2 6.54 20.50 -28.16
N GLN A 3 5.22 20.44 -27.98
CA GLN A 3 4.37 21.44 -27.33
C GLN A 3 4.72 21.62 -25.84
N PRO A 4 4.60 22.83 -25.26
CA PRO A 4 4.81 23.07 -23.85
C PRO A 4 3.60 22.56 -23.05
N TRP A 5 3.85 21.62 -22.14
CA TRP A 5 2.84 21.10 -21.21
C TRP A 5 2.37 22.25 -20.28
N SER A 6 1.07 22.56 -20.28
CA SER A 6 0.49 23.53 -19.35
C SER A 6 0.25 22.88 -17.98
N ALA A 7 0.41 23.69 -16.92
CA ALA A 7 0.26 23.28 -15.53
C ALA A 7 -1.11 22.63 -15.20
N ASP A 8 -2.14 22.85 -16.03
CA ASP A 8 -3.47 22.27 -15.87
C ASP A 8 -3.52 20.76 -16.10
N SER A 9 -2.53 20.18 -16.79
CA SER A 9 -2.44 18.73 -17.00
C SER A 9 -2.06 17.97 -15.72
N LEU A 10 -1.63 18.68 -14.67
CA LEU A 10 -1.15 18.10 -13.41
C LEU A 10 -2.28 17.78 -12.41
N LEU A 11 -3.48 18.33 -12.61
CA LEU A 11 -4.61 18.20 -11.68
C LEU A 11 -5.56 17.05 -12.00
N LEU A 12 -5.43 16.40 -13.17
CA LEU A 12 -6.45 15.46 -13.64
C LEU A 12 -6.34 14.05 -13.05
N GLU A 13 -5.16 13.59 -12.58
CA GLU A 13 -5.02 12.24 -12.01
C GLU A 13 -3.90 12.16 -10.95
N PRO A 14 -4.14 12.63 -9.70
CA PRO A 14 -3.13 12.67 -8.63
C PRO A 14 -2.43 11.32 -8.40
N SER A 15 -3.18 10.21 -8.47
CA SER A 15 -2.63 8.86 -8.32
C SER A 15 -1.71 8.45 -9.48
N ILE A 16 -1.99 8.86 -10.72
CA ILE A 16 -1.13 8.53 -11.87
C ILE A 16 0.20 9.29 -11.74
N ASN A 17 0.14 10.56 -11.32
CA ASN A 17 1.32 11.36 -11.09
C ASN A 17 2.16 10.81 -9.93
N ALA A 18 1.54 10.45 -8.80
CA ALA A 18 2.23 9.80 -7.69
C ALA A 18 2.91 8.49 -8.11
N LYS A 19 2.26 7.66 -8.95
CA LYS A 19 2.86 6.45 -9.49
C LYS A 19 4.12 6.73 -10.30
N LYS A 20 4.09 7.74 -11.18
CA LYS A 20 5.26 8.13 -11.98
C LYS A 20 6.41 8.64 -11.10
N LEU A 21 6.09 9.44 -10.07
CA LEU A 21 7.08 9.96 -9.13
C LEU A 21 7.74 8.83 -8.32
N ALA A 22 6.93 7.93 -7.76
CA ALA A 22 7.43 6.77 -7.01
C ALA A 22 8.32 5.88 -7.90
N LEU A 23 7.87 5.55 -9.12
CA LEU A 23 8.66 4.78 -10.07
C LEU A 23 10.00 5.44 -10.37
N THR A 24 10.01 6.73 -10.67
CA THR A 24 11.24 7.46 -10.98
C THR A 24 12.21 7.48 -9.79
N ARG A 25 11.69 7.75 -8.59
CA ARG A 25 12.48 7.76 -7.35
C ARG A 25 13.09 6.40 -7.02
N ASP A 26 12.30 5.34 -7.14
CA ASP A 26 12.69 3.98 -6.76
C ASP A 26 13.45 3.26 -7.89
N ASN A 27 13.96 4.01 -8.87
CA ASN A 27 14.66 3.47 -10.05
C ASN A 27 13.85 2.37 -10.78
N TYR A 28 12.54 2.57 -10.86
CA TYR A 28 11.56 1.68 -11.48
C TYR A 28 11.54 0.28 -10.86
N ARG A 29 11.87 0.17 -9.58
CA ARG A 29 11.98 -1.11 -8.87
C ARG A 29 11.08 -1.17 -7.66
N CYS A 30 10.54 -2.37 -7.41
CA CYS A 30 9.87 -2.66 -6.14
C CYS A 30 10.88 -2.54 -4.98
N ILE A 31 10.54 -1.72 -3.98
CA ILE A 31 11.46 -1.44 -2.85
C ILE A 31 11.76 -2.67 -1.99
N LEU A 32 10.92 -3.71 -2.04
CA LEU A 32 11.07 -4.93 -1.25
C LEU A 32 11.86 -6.02 -1.97
N THR A 33 11.75 -6.10 -3.31
CA THR A 33 12.27 -7.23 -4.09
C THR A 33 13.35 -6.84 -5.10
N GLY A 34 13.51 -5.54 -5.37
CA GLY A 34 14.35 -5.04 -6.45
C GLY A 34 13.84 -5.35 -7.86
N ALA A 35 12.67 -6.01 -8.00
CA ALA A 35 12.09 -6.38 -9.29
C ALA A 35 11.77 -5.14 -10.11
N VAL A 36 12.16 -5.15 -11.38
CA VAL A 36 12.00 -4.03 -12.33
C VAL A 36 10.58 -4.01 -12.88
N ASP A 37 10.00 -2.82 -12.95
CA ASP A 37 8.68 -2.61 -13.54
C ASP A 37 8.67 -2.90 -15.05
N VAL A 38 7.82 -3.83 -15.47
CA VAL A 38 7.69 -4.28 -16.87
C VAL A 38 7.35 -3.11 -17.80
N ALA A 39 6.36 -2.29 -17.45
CA ALA A 39 5.94 -1.18 -18.29
C ALA A 39 7.06 -0.16 -18.46
N SER A 40 7.87 0.08 -17.43
CA SER A 40 9.00 1.01 -17.50
C SER A 40 10.11 0.50 -18.42
N VAL A 41 10.33 -0.82 -18.51
CA VAL A 41 11.24 -1.43 -19.50
C VAL A 41 10.68 -1.29 -20.91
N ASP A 42 9.40 -1.62 -21.10
CA ASP A 42 8.75 -1.57 -22.42
C ASP A 42 8.74 -0.15 -23.02
N ASN A 43 8.66 0.86 -22.15
CA ASN A 43 8.72 2.28 -22.54
C ASN A 43 10.17 2.84 -22.61
N GLY A 44 11.19 2.01 -22.42
CA GLY A 44 12.60 2.42 -22.51
C GLY A 44 13.06 3.38 -21.40
N LEU A 45 12.36 3.41 -20.27
CA LEU A 45 12.70 4.27 -19.12
C LEU A 45 13.79 3.65 -18.23
N THR A 46 13.94 2.33 -18.30
CA THR A 46 14.96 1.57 -17.58
C THR A 46 15.35 0.34 -18.40
N THR A 47 16.39 -0.36 -17.95
CA THR A 47 16.85 -1.59 -18.59
C THR A 47 16.24 -2.82 -17.92
N ALA A 48 16.07 -3.89 -18.70
CA ALA A 48 15.63 -5.17 -18.17
C ALA A 48 16.64 -5.66 -17.11
N GLY A 49 16.13 -5.98 -15.92
CA GLY A 49 16.89 -6.68 -14.88
C GLY A 49 16.58 -8.18 -14.90
N GLU A 50 17.30 -8.94 -14.06
CA GLU A 50 17.11 -10.40 -13.93
C GLU A 50 15.69 -10.79 -13.49
N ARG A 51 14.98 -9.89 -12.80
CA ARG A 51 13.61 -10.10 -12.32
C ARG A 51 12.71 -8.94 -12.72
N MET A 52 11.82 -9.18 -13.67
CA MET A 52 10.79 -8.22 -14.09
C MET A 52 9.42 -8.59 -13.51
N ARG A 53 8.67 -7.60 -13.04
CA ARG A 53 7.31 -7.76 -12.50
C ARG A 53 6.47 -6.53 -12.81
N CYS A 54 5.15 -6.68 -12.90
CA CYS A 54 4.26 -5.52 -12.83
C CYS A 54 4.40 -4.87 -11.44
N THR A 55 4.40 -3.54 -11.38
CA THR A 55 4.40 -2.81 -10.11
C THR A 55 3.15 -1.93 -9.96
N ALA A 56 2.88 -1.59 -8.70
CA ALA A 56 1.81 -0.72 -8.26
C ALA A 56 2.37 0.42 -7.41
N LEU A 57 1.56 1.48 -7.28
CA LEU A 57 1.78 2.51 -6.27
C LEU A 57 1.31 1.94 -4.93
N GLY A 58 2.24 1.77 -4.00
CA GLY A 58 1.96 1.47 -2.61
C GLY A 58 1.89 2.75 -1.80
N HIS A 59 1.06 2.70 -0.76
CA HIS A 59 0.90 3.76 0.23
C HIS A 59 1.26 3.22 1.61
N ILE A 60 1.91 4.03 2.45
CA ILE A 60 2.17 3.67 3.85
C ILE A 60 0.86 3.74 4.64
N PHE A 61 0.18 4.89 4.53
CA PHE A 61 -1.17 5.09 5.02
C PHE A 61 -2.10 5.32 3.85
N ASN A 62 -3.16 4.53 3.76
CA ASN A 62 -4.21 4.78 2.79
C ASN A 62 -5.08 5.94 3.27
N GLU A 63 -5.78 6.57 2.32
CA GLU A 63 -6.87 7.48 2.63
C GLU A 63 -7.87 6.79 3.57
N SER A 64 -8.24 7.46 4.67
CA SER A 64 -9.51 7.17 5.32
C SER A 64 -10.58 7.75 4.41
N PRO A 65 -11.52 6.97 3.86
CA PRO A 65 -12.58 7.48 2.99
C PRO A 65 -13.60 8.33 3.77
N THR A 66 -13.19 9.39 4.46
CA THR A 66 -14.09 10.31 5.17
C THR A 66 -15.00 11.14 4.23
N GLY A 67 -14.99 10.85 2.92
CA GLY A 67 -16.06 11.28 2.04
C GLY A 67 -17.29 10.41 2.28
N ASN A 68 -18.36 10.99 2.84
CA ASN A 68 -19.69 10.37 2.90
C ASN A 68 -20.13 9.90 1.51
N ILE A 69 -19.87 8.65 1.17
CA ILE A 69 -20.40 8.02 -0.02
C ILE A 69 -21.67 7.29 0.43
N VAL A 70 -22.82 7.90 0.15
CA VAL A 70 -24.12 7.29 0.35
C VAL A 70 -24.24 6.10 -0.60
N GLY A 71 -24.45 4.89 -0.06
CA GLY A 71 -24.60 3.65 -0.84
C GLY A 71 -23.41 2.68 -0.81
N LEU A 72 -22.55 2.74 0.22
CA LEU A 72 -21.48 1.76 0.39
C LEU A 72 -22.02 0.35 0.64
N THR A 73 -21.36 -0.64 0.03
CA THR A 73 -21.47 -2.04 0.48
C THR A 73 -20.81 -2.19 1.86
N ASP A 74 -21.26 -3.15 2.66
CA ASP A 74 -20.70 -3.41 4.00
C ASP A 74 -19.16 -3.56 3.97
N ALA A 75 -18.63 -4.18 2.92
CA ALA A 75 -17.20 -4.33 2.64
C ALA A 75 -16.43 -3.00 2.45
N ALA A 76 -17.07 -2.00 1.84
CA ALA A 76 -16.48 -0.69 1.65
C ALA A 76 -16.63 0.18 2.91
N GLN A 77 -17.68 -0.05 3.71
CA GLN A 77 -17.89 0.57 5.02
C GLN A 77 -16.84 0.09 6.02
N GLU A 78 -16.49 -1.19 5.99
CA GLU A 78 -15.49 -1.75 6.89
C GLU A 78 -14.05 -1.33 6.54
N LYS A 79 -13.75 -1.20 5.24
CA LYS A 79 -12.50 -0.53 4.78
C LYS A 79 -12.42 0.92 5.24
N LEU A 80 -13.56 1.61 5.24
CA LEU A 80 -13.68 2.97 5.70
C LEU A 80 -13.43 3.08 7.22
N GLU A 81 -14.07 2.23 8.01
CA GLU A 81 -13.90 2.18 9.46
C GLU A 81 -12.47 1.82 9.88
N TRP A 82 -11.83 0.90 9.17
CA TRP A 82 -10.43 0.54 9.41
C TRP A 82 -9.46 1.66 9.08
N ALA A 83 -9.58 2.26 7.89
CA ALA A 83 -8.71 3.36 7.49
C ALA A 83 -8.91 4.57 8.43
N THR A 84 -10.13 4.78 8.92
CA THR A 84 -10.44 5.75 9.98
C THR A 84 -9.79 5.37 11.30
N SER A 85 -9.74 4.09 11.66
CA SER A 85 -9.12 3.60 12.89
C SER A 85 -7.60 3.74 12.89
N ILE A 86 -6.91 3.42 11.78
CA ILE A 86 -5.47 3.71 11.67
C ILE A 86 -5.24 5.21 11.66
N ALA A 87 -5.98 5.98 10.86
CA ALA A 87 -5.81 7.43 10.82
C ALA A 87 -6.03 8.07 12.21
N ALA A 88 -7.01 7.59 12.97
CA ALA A 88 -7.25 8.02 14.34
C ALA A 88 -6.11 7.63 15.29
N VAL A 89 -5.59 6.40 15.20
CA VAL A 89 -4.42 5.96 16.00
C VAL A 89 -3.17 6.79 15.66
N VAL A 90 -2.94 7.04 14.37
CA VAL A 90 -1.82 7.85 13.86
C VAL A 90 -1.93 9.30 14.34
N GLN A 91 -3.11 9.91 14.24
CA GLN A 91 -3.33 11.28 14.72
C GLN A 91 -3.24 11.38 16.24
N LEU A 92 -3.82 10.44 16.97
CA LEU A 92 -3.91 10.48 18.43
C LEU A 92 -2.56 10.19 19.10
N PHE A 93 -1.78 9.24 18.59
CA PHE A 93 -0.57 8.76 19.27
C PHE A 93 0.72 9.19 18.59
N ALA A 94 0.70 9.53 17.31
CA ALA A 94 1.92 9.87 16.59
C ALA A 94 2.04 11.35 16.25
N ASP A 95 1.03 12.20 16.48
CA ASP A 95 0.99 13.60 16.02
C ASP A 95 1.40 13.74 14.54
N ILE A 96 0.89 12.81 13.73
CA ILE A 96 1.09 12.77 12.28
C ILE A 96 -0.24 13.08 11.64
N SER A 97 -0.28 14.17 10.88
CA SER A 97 -1.34 14.41 9.92
C SER A 97 -0.84 14.00 8.53
N VAL A 98 -1.43 12.94 7.97
CA VAL A 98 -1.21 12.59 6.56
C VAL A 98 -2.12 13.51 5.74
N VAL A 99 -1.64 14.74 5.50
CA VAL A 99 -2.42 15.79 4.81
C VAL A 99 -2.60 15.47 3.33
N ASP A 100 -1.61 14.82 2.71
CA ASP A 100 -1.65 14.38 1.32
C ASP A 100 -1.29 12.89 1.21
N ILE A 101 -2.31 12.10 0.90
CA ILE A 101 -2.20 10.65 0.71
C ILE A 101 -1.26 10.28 -0.45
N HIS A 102 -1.17 11.13 -1.48
CA HIS A 102 -0.37 10.89 -2.67
C HIS A 102 1.02 11.52 -2.56
N SER A 103 1.36 12.09 -1.40
CA SER A 103 2.69 12.63 -1.15
C SER A 103 3.77 11.58 -1.36
N ALA A 104 4.93 12.00 -1.87
CA ALA A 104 6.08 11.13 -2.07
C ALA A 104 6.56 10.48 -0.77
N GLN A 105 6.38 11.16 0.37
CA GLN A 105 6.69 10.62 1.69
C GLN A 105 5.74 9.50 2.14
N ASN A 106 4.56 9.39 1.55
CA ASN A 106 3.59 8.33 1.84
C ASN A 106 3.55 7.24 0.77
N THR A 107 4.26 7.39 -0.35
CA THR A 107 4.11 6.51 -1.52
C THR A 107 5.40 5.83 -1.96
N PHE A 108 5.29 4.62 -2.51
CA PHE A 108 6.43 3.84 -2.99
C PHE A 108 6.06 2.79 -4.04
N THR A 109 7.06 2.30 -4.76
CA THR A 109 6.91 1.27 -5.79
C THR A 109 6.95 -0.11 -5.16
N ILE A 110 5.93 -0.93 -5.43
CA ILE A 110 5.82 -2.28 -4.87
C ILE A 110 5.16 -3.23 -5.88
N THR A 111 5.44 -4.53 -5.80
CA THR A 111 4.76 -5.52 -6.63
C THR A 111 3.39 -5.91 -6.02
N PRO A 112 2.38 -6.31 -6.83
CA PRO A 112 1.03 -6.59 -6.36
C PRO A 112 0.92 -7.64 -5.23
N ASP A 113 1.76 -8.66 -5.27
CA ASP A 113 1.86 -9.72 -4.26
C ASP A 113 2.21 -9.15 -2.88
N PHE A 114 3.20 -8.25 -2.82
CA PHE A 114 3.59 -7.61 -1.56
C PHE A 114 2.74 -6.41 -1.20
N HIS A 115 2.13 -5.73 -2.16
CA HIS A 115 1.19 -4.64 -1.90
C HIS A 115 0.03 -5.11 -1.01
N GLY A 116 -0.56 -6.27 -1.34
CA GLY A 116 -1.62 -6.87 -0.52
C GLY A 116 -1.15 -7.26 0.88
N LEU A 117 0.05 -7.82 1.02
CA LEU A 117 0.61 -8.19 2.32
C LEU A 117 0.93 -6.96 3.19
N PHE A 118 1.48 -5.90 2.60
CA PHE A 118 1.77 -4.65 3.29
C PHE A 118 0.49 -3.96 3.78
N TYR A 119 -0.53 -3.89 2.90
CA TYR A 119 -1.84 -3.32 3.25
C TYR A 119 -2.54 -4.09 4.39
N ARG A 120 -2.40 -5.42 4.42
CA ARG A 120 -2.97 -6.29 5.47
C ARG A 120 -2.11 -6.37 6.74
N LEU A 121 -1.12 -5.48 6.88
CA LEU A 121 -0.17 -5.46 7.99
C LEU A 121 0.59 -6.79 8.18
N ARG A 122 0.75 -7.59 7.12
CA ARG A 122 1.50 -8.85 7.14
C ARG A 122 2.97 -8.68 6.81
N ILE A 123 3.33 -7.51 6.27
CA ILE A 123 4.69 -7.03 6.12
C ILE A 123 4.71 -5.59 6.65
N SER A 124 5.73 -5.26 7.43
CA SER A 124 6.04 -3.89 7.83
C SER A 124 7.54 -3.61 7.72
N LEU A 125 7.90 -2.34 7.64
CA LEU A 125 9.29 -1.89 7.59
C LEU A 125 9.62 -1.17 8.89
N HIS A 126 10.55 -1.72 9.67
CA HIS A 126 11.01 -1.12 10.91
C HIS A 126 12.31 -0.36 10.67
N PRO A 127 12.36 0.97 10.87
CA PRO A 127 13.59 1.73 10.65
C PRO A 127 14.73 1.27 11.55
N ILE A 128 15.93 1.12 10.99
CA ILE A 128 17.15 0.82 11.74
C ILE A 128 17.87 2.12 12.06
N GLY A 129 18.00 2.47 13.35
CA GLY A 129 18.73 3.65 13.79
C GLY A 129 17.83 4.87 14.01
N HIS A 130 18.24 6.03 13.48
CA HIS A 130 17.57 7.31 13.68
C HIS A 130 16.41 7.54 12.69
N ASP A 131 15.58 8.56 12.95
CA ASP A 131 14.39 8.86 12.15
C ASP A 131 14.70 9.34 10.71
N ASP A 132 15.96 9.62 10.38
CA ASP A 132 16.46 9.91 9.02
C ASP A 132 17.05 8.67 8.31
N SER A 133 16.98 7.50 8.95
CA SER A 133 17.44 6.25 8.34
C SER A 133 16.63 5.87 7.11
N ASN A 134 17.33 5.43 6.08
CA ASN A 134 16.76 4.85 4.87
C ASN A 134 16.86 3.32 4.84
N THR A 135 17.28 2.69 5.95
CA THR A 135 17.43 1.24 6.04
C THR A 135 16.44 0.67 7.04
N TYR A 136 15.78 -0.42 6.66
CA TYR A 136 14.66 -1.00 7.39
C TYR A 136 14.84 -2.50 7.55
N GLU A 137 14.47 -3.03 8.71
CA GLU A 137 14.19 -4.46 8.89
C GLU A 137 12.80 -4.78 8.32
N VAL A 138 12.73 -5.86 7.55
CA VAL A 138 11.49 -6.33 6.96
C VAL A 138 10.85 -7.30 7.95
N HIS A 139 9.84 -6.84 8.67
CA HIS A 139 9.06 -7.70 9.54
C HIS A 139 7.95 -8.41 8.77
N THR A 140 7.70 -9.66 9.15
CA THR A 140 6.60 -10.47 8.61
C THR A 140 5.67 -10.91 9.72
N TYR A 141 4.39 -11.07 9.38
CA TYR A 141 3.38 -11.59 10.29
C TYR A 141 2.57 -12.70 9.60
N PRO A 142 2.63 -13.95 10.12
CA PRO A 142 3.50 -14.46 11.20
C PRO A 142 5.01 -14.23 10.96
N PRO A 143 5.84 -14.19 12.03
CA PRO A 143 7.27 -13.89 11.93
C PRO A 143 8.05 -14.94 11.13
N ASN A 144 9.26 -14.56 10.69
CA ASN A 144 10.22 -15.40 9.98
C ASN A 144 9.72 -15.97 8.65
N ARG A 145 8.95 -15.19 7.88
CA ARG A 145 8.46 -15.58 6.54
C ARG A 145 9.22 -14.94 5.39
N ASN A 146 10.30 -14.21 5.66
CA ASN A 146 11.08 -13.49 4.65
C ASN A 146 11.60 -14.44 3.56
N GLU A 147 12.23 -15.56 3.94
CA GLU A 147 12.70 -16.59 3.01
C GLU A 147 11.57 -17.20 2.17
N LEU A 148 10.44 -17.54 2.81
CA LEU A 148 9.25 -18.07 2.12
C LEU A 148 8.72 -17.09 1.07
N TYR A 149 8.80 -15.80 1.35
CA TYR A 149 8.39 -14.74 0.44
C TYR A 149 9.50 -14.34 -0.55
N GLY A 150 10.73 -14.86 -0.42
CA GLY A 150 11.87 -14.43 -1.21
C GLY A 150 12.23 -12.96 -0.98
N LEU A 151 12.06 -12.48 0.25
CA LEU A 151 12.42 -11.14 0.71
C LEU A 151 13.73 -11.20 1.50
N ALA A 152 14.53 -10.14 1.38
CA ALA A 152 15.64 -9.93 2.29
C ALA A 152 15.14 -9.56 3.70
N ASP A 153 15.96 -9.81 4.72
CA ASP A 153 15.66 -9.37 6.09
C ASP A 153 15.76 -7.84 6.24
N ARG A 154 16.48 -7.19 5.33
CA ARG A 154 16.71 -5.75 5.33
C ARG A 154 16.59 -5.16 3.93
N VAL A 155 16.08 -3.95 3.87
CA VAL A 155 16.02 -3.14 2.65
C VAL A 155 16.57 -1.75 2.91
N THR A 156 17.33 -1.22 1.96
CA THR A 156 17.80 0.16 1.98
C THR A 156 17.17 0.90 0.81
N LEU A 157 16.45 1.97 1.12
CA LEU A 157 15.80 2.80 0.11
C LEU A 157 16.81 3.81 -0.45
N THR A 158 16.91 3.85 -1.77
CA THR A 158 17.79 4.77 -2.49
C THR A 158 16.97 5.71 -3.35
N ASP A 159 17.33 6.98 -3.38
CA ASP A 159 16.71 7.95 -4.27
C ASP A 159 17.50 8.09 -5.57
N ALA A 160 16.91 7.64 -6.68
CA ALA A 160 17.50 7.76 -8.02
C ALA A 160 17.40 9.18 -8.61
N THR A 161 16.68 10.09 -7.97
CA THR A 161 16.47 11.46 -8.45
C THR A 161 17.46 12.48 -7.92
N GLY A 162 18.35 12.09 -6.99
CA GLY A 162 19.38 12.97 -6.43
C GLY A 162 18.82 14.08 -5.52
N GLY A 163 17.81 13.74 -4.70
CA GLY A 163 17.17 14.61 -3.72
C GLY A 163 15.93 15.35 -4.22
N ARG A 164 15.49 15.12 -5.47
CA ARG A 164 14.36 15.86 -6.08
C ARG A 164 13.00 15.33 -5.63
N ILE A 165 12.92 14.03 -5.37
CA ILE A 165 11.71 13.36 -4.86
C ILE A 165 12.08 12.74 -3.51
N PRO A 166 11.43 13.15 -2.40
CA PRO A 166 11.78 12.62 -1.10
C PRO A 166 11.50 11.12 -1.02
N LEU A 167 12.34 10.41 -0.27
CA LEU A 167 12.09 9.03 0.15
C LEU A 167 10.79 8.93 0.96
N PRO A 168 10.17 7.75 1.01
CA PRO A 168 9.07 7.53 1.93
C PRO A 168 9.53 7.78 3.37
N SER A 169 8.66 8.37 4.17
CA SER A 169 8.99 8.83 5.51
C SER A 169 9.26 7.64 6.44
N SER A 170 10.45 7.62 7.02
CA SER A 170 10.82 6.64 8.07
C SER A 170 9.87 6.71 9.27
N ARG A 171 9.42 7.92 9.65
CA ARG A 171 8.40 8.11 10.69
C ARG A 171 7.07 7.45 10.31
N TYR A 172 6.67 7.47 9.04
CA TYR A 172 5.44 6.81 8.59
C TYR A 172 5.59 5.28 8.66
N PHE A 173 6.71 4.74 8.19
CA PHE A 173 6.99 3.31 8.32
C PHE A 173 7.05 2.85 9.78
N LYS A 174 7.66 3.63 10.67
CA LYS A 174 7.72 3.36 12.12
C LYS A 174 6.32 3.20 12.73
N VAL A 175 5.40 4.08 12.35
CA VAL A 175 4.03 4.03 12.84
C VAL A 175 3.24 2.89 12.20
N HIS A 176 3.40 2.64 10.90
CA HIS A 176 2.82 1.46 10.24
C HIS A 176 3.30 0.15 10.87
N ASP A 177 4.59 0.03 11.17
CA ASP A 177 5.17 -1.11 11.89
C ASP A 177 4.60 -1.27 13.30
N ALA A 178 4.40 -0.17 14.04
CA ALA A 178 3.72 -0.22 15.32
C ALA A 178 2.27 -0.71 15.19
N CYS A 179 1.52 -0.23 14.18
CA CYS A 179 0.17 -0.72 13.88
C CYS A 179 0.17 -2.22 13.55
N ALA A 180 1.13 -2.70 12.75
CA ALA A 180 1.27 -4.13 12.44
C ALA A 180 1.52 -4.97 13.69
N LYS A 181 2.45 -4.54 14.55
CA LYS A 181 2.73 -5.21 15.84
C LYS A 181 1.50 -5.27 16.72
N ILE A 182 0.80 -4.14 16.90
CA ILE A 182 -0.42 -4.07 17.72
C ILE A 182 -1.51 -4.98 17.16
N ALA A 183 -1.77 -4.94 15.86
CA ALA A 183 -2.79 -5.75 15.23
C ALA A 183 -2.52 -7.25 15.46
N HIS A 184 -1.30 -7.73 15.21
CA HIS A 184 -1.00 -9.16 15.32
C HIS A 184 -0.85 -9.63 16.78
N PHE A 185 -0.28 -8.82 17.69
CA PHE A 185 -0.14 -9.21 19.09
C PHE A 185 -1.43 -9.10 19.91
N SER A 186 -2.36 -8.22 19.52
CA SER A 186 -3.71 -8.19 20.10
C SER A 186 -4.65 -9.28 19.57
N GLY A 187 -4.24 -10.01 18.53
CA GLY A 187 -5.10 -10.95 17.80
C GLY A 187 -6.05 -10.29 16.79
N ALA A 188 -6.12 -8.96 16.76
CA ALA A 188 -6.91 -8.21 15.76
C ALA A 188 -6.46 -8.48 14.31
N GLY A 189 -5.21 -8.91 14.10
CA GLY A 189 -4.71 -9.32 12.80
C GLY A 189 -5.45 -10.52 12.19
N LYS A 190 -5.97 -11.43 13.03
CA LYS A 190 -6.79 -12.56 12.56
C LYS A 190 -8.19 -12.10 12.14
N VAL A 191 -8.77 -11.18 12.92
CA VAL A 191 -10.06 -10.54 12.60
C VAL A 191 -9.93 -9.80 11.26
N MET A 192 -8.85 -9.02 11.09
CA MET A 192 -8.53 -8.32 9.86
C MET A 192 -8.36 -9.27 8.66
N GLU A 193 -7.71 -10.42 8.83
CA GLU A 193 -7.55 -11.41 7.76
C GLU A 193 -8.91 -11.94 7.28
N HIS A 194 -9.82 -12.29 8.20
CA HIS A 194 -11.16 -12.78 7.87
C HIS A 194 -11.97 -11.73 7.11
N ILE A 195 -12.01 -10.50 7.61
CA ILE A 195 -12.67 -9.36 6.95
C ILE A 195 -12.20 -9.24 5.49
N PHE A 196 -10.90 -9.24 5.25
CA PHE A 196 -10.39 -9.12 3.88
C PHE A 196 -10.68 -10.32 2.99
N GLN A 197 -10.81 -11.51 3.56
CA GLN A 197 -11.16 -12.71 2.83
C GLN A 197 -12.63 -12.66 2.41
N ASP A 198 -13.53 -12.30 3.34
CA ASP A 198 -14.96 -12.14 3.07
C ASP A 198 -15.21 -11.11 1.97
N VAL A 199 -14.48 -9.98 1.99
CA VAL A 199 -14.53 -8.96 0.93
C VAL A 199 -14.08 -9.50 -0.43
N LYS A 200 -13.07 -10.39 -0.48
CA LYS A 200 -12.62 -10.98 -1.74
C LYS A 200 -13.65 -11.97 -2.28
N GLU A 201 -14.21 -12.81 -1.42
CA GLU A 201 -15.21 -13.81 -1.80
C GLU A 201 -16.48 -13.13 -2.31
N LEU A 202 -16.95 -12.06 -1.64
CA LEU A 202 -18.07 -11.25 -2.10
C LEU A 202 -17.84 -10.60 -3.48
N LYS A 203 -16.59 -10.21 -3.79
CA LYS A 203 -16.25 -9.67 -5.13
C LYS A 203 -16.25 -10.74 -6.21
N VAL A 204 -15.78 -11.95 -5.90
CA VAL A 204 -15.78 -13.08 -6.85
C VAL A 204 -17.22 -13.52 -7.14
N LEU A 205 -18.08 -13.54 -6.13
CA LEU A 205 -19.52 -13.85 -6.24
C LEU A 205 -20.35 -12.77 -6.99
N ALA A 206 -19.74 -11.61 -7.28
CA ALA A 206 -20.37 -10.57 -8.09
C ALA A 206 -19.96 -10.66 -9.56
N GLU A 207 -18.82 -11.27 -9.87
CA GLU A 207 -18.30 -11.43 -11.24
C GLU A 207 -18.89 -12.65 -11.97
N ASP A 208 -19.38 -13.66 -11.24
CA ASP A 208 -20.00 -14.88 -11.78
C ASP A 208 -21.52 -14.78 -12.01
N GLY A 209 -22.13 -13.62 -11.72
CA GLY A 209 -23.51 -13.29 -12.13
C GLY A 209 -24.59 -14.27 -11.65
N GLY A 210 -24.29 -15.04 -10.60
CA GLY A 210 -25.12 -16.14 -10.12
C GLY A 210 -25.91 -15.76 -8.88
N SER A 211 -27.24 -15.65 -9.04
CA SER A 211 -28.25 -15.31 -8.04
C SER A 211 -28.25 -16.17 -6.76
N HIS A 212 -27.30 -15.98 -5.84
CA HIS A 212 -27.32 -16.60 -4.49
C HIS A 212 -27.70 -15.61 -3.36
N LEU A 213 -27.78 -14.31 -3.65
CA LEU A 213 -28.39 -13.33 -2.73
C LEU A 213 -29.84 -13.69 -2.39
N LEU A 214 -30.54 -14.42 -3.26
CA LEU A 214 -31.90 -14.89 -3.00
C LEU A 214 -31.95 -16.04 -1.98
N SER A 215 -30.93 -16.91 -1.92
CA SER A 215 -30.91 -18.02 -0.94
C SER A 215 -30.62 -17.53 0.47
N PHE A 216 -29.82 -16.48 0.62
CA PHE A 216 -29.51 -15.89 1.94
C PHE A 216 -30.67 -15.03 2.47
N ALA A 217 -31.39 -14.32 1.59
CA ALA A 217 -32.56 -13.53 1.94
C ALA A 217 -33.77 -14.40 2.37
N ILE A 218 -33.87 -15.64 1.87
CA ILE A 218 -34.95 -16.56 2.25
C ILE A 218 -34.67 -17.23 3.61
N SER A 219 -33.40 -17.39 4.01
CA SER A 219 -33.04 -17.99 5.31
C SER A 219 -33.19 -17.07 6.52
N LEU A 220 -33.41 -15.75 6.33
CA LEU A 220 -33.60 -14.78 7.42
C LEU A 220 -35.07 -14.38 7.68
N ARG A 221 -36.06 -15.15 7.21
CA ARG A 221 -37.43 -15.01 7.70
C ARG A 221 -37.58 -15.61 9.10
N LEU A 222 -37.36 -14.77 10.12
CA LEU A 222 -38.23 -14.68 11.30
C LEU A 222 -39.04 -13.40 11.18
#